data_AF-A0AAD0M567-F1
#
_entry.id   AF-A0AAD0M567-F1
#
_cell.length_a   1.000
_cell.length_b   1.000
_cell.length_c   1.000
_cell.angle_alpha   90.00
_cell.angle_beta   90.00
_cell.angle_gamma   90.00
#
_symmetry.space_group_name_H-M   'P 1'
#
loop_
_entity.id
_entity.type
_entity.pdbx_description
1 polymer ?
#
loop_
_entity_poly.entity_id
_entity_poly.type
_entity_poly.pdbx_seq_one_letter_code
_entity_poly.pdbx_strand_id
1 'polypeptide(L)'
;MIGVCIFDDPKSARDGWASAGGEEAKRVTGYHELSSDKLWVTNLDFPDFKALNLLRLKHLAQSQYFRTSVKMLQSEYGILESKPLASFLSQTFNRVARLGDIHLGVEPHKFNYRYTQAISARMDVPSLRIPTQGLNPNEVQLIIDHATQENQAMTGVKKPERSHAVAFCYPRFAYSKWLLSQDYPLESVWKKDKLHKEWKIGIRDGKPLAKANHDFVRMLDNYALNARRSIFLRIAILSQEPSHRSFATFAAGAKGQRVWATYPEVLELMRYAEVAVYDSVSVGSGKLKDIPLIDNHQYSCSISAGLFLENLYCSLLAPVDKVNSALGAYMRSMDRMACGRAAEQFYNAGFVVGSYSSGRIIVLVREGERERAAQLALKIGMIPPFEPELEAEE
;
A
#
# COMPACT_ATOMS: atom_id res chain seq x y z
N MET A 1 -22.91 -0.03 -13.96
CA MET A 1 -22.32 -1.33 -14.32
C MET A 1 -20.87 -1.16 -14.76
N ILE A 2 -19.98 -2.05 -14.34
CA ILE A 2 -18.55 -2.06 -14.71
C ILE A 2 -18.29 -3.08 -15.82
N GLY A 3 -17.48 -2.70 -16.80
CA GLY A 3 -16.93 -3.57 -17.82
C GLY A 3 -15.42 -3.71 -17.68
N VAL A 4 -14.87 -4.77 -18.28
CA VAL A 4 -13.43 -4.98 -18.43
C VAL A 4 -13.15 -5.30 -19.90
N CYS A 5 -12.12 -4.67 -20.46
CA CYS A 5 -11.61 -4.96 -21.79
C CYS A 5 -10.13 -5.32 -21.70
N ILE A 6 -9.78 -6.54 -22.09
CA ILE A 6 -8.40 -7.01 -22.19
C ILE A 6 -8.00 -6.90 -23.66
N PHE A 7 -7.21 -5.88 -24.00
CA PHE A 7 -6.65 -5.74 -25.34
C PHE A 7 -5.52 -6.74 -25.55
N ASP A 8 -5.45 -7.32 -26.74
CA ASP A 8 -4.40 -8.28 -27.08
C ASP A 8 -3.03 -7.58 -27.14
N ASP A 9 -2.99 -6.38 -27.73
CA ASP A 9 -1.81 -5.50 -27.73
C ASP A 9 -2.09 -4.20 -26.95
N PRO A 10 -1.50 -4.02 -25.76
CA PRO A 10 -1.63 -2.81 -24.97
C PRO A 10 -1.14 -1.53 -25.68
N LYS A 11 -0.25 -1.64 -26.68
CA LYS A 11 0.29 -0.46 -27.36
C LYS A 11 -0.65 0.12 -28.41
N SER A 12 -1.61 -0.65 -28.91
CA SER A 12 -2.54 -0.22 -29.95
C SER A 12 -4.00 -0.12 -29.50
N ALA A 13 -4.38 -0.81 -28.41
CA ALA A 13 -5.77 -0.92 -27.95
C ALA A 13 -6.74 -1.32 -29.08
N ARG A 14 -6.25 -2.15 -30.00
CA ARG A 14 -6.99 -2.80 -31.06
C ARG A 14 -7.12 -4.27 -30.71
N ASP A 15 -8.29 -4.81 -31.04
CA ASP A 15 -8.66 -6.20 -30.80
C ASP A 15 -8.56 -6.63 -29.31
N GLY A 16 -9.57 -7.34 -28.84
CA GLY A 16 -9.55 -7.78 -27.45
C GLY A 16 -10.81 -8.47 -27.01
N TRP A 17 -10.88 -8.75 -25.71
CA TRP A 17 -11.99 -9.41 -25.08
C TRP A 17 -12.66 -8.49 -24.07
N ALA A 18 -13.94 -8.24 -24.27
CA ALA A 18 -14.74 -7.34 -23.43
C ALA A 18 -15.86 -8.09 -22.72
N SER A 19 -16.02 -7.86 -21.42
CA SER A 19 -17.14 -8.37 -20.63
C SER A 19 -17.66 -7.28 -19.69
N ALA A 20 -18.98 -7.27 -19.46
CA ALA A 20 -19.62 -6.40 -18.48
C ALA A 20 -20.39 -7.25 -17.46
N GLY A 21 -20.35 -6.88 -16.19
CA GLY A 21 -21.19 -7.53 -15.17
C GLY A 21 -20.88 -9.01 -14.87
N GLY A 22 -19.82 -9.58 -15.44
CA GLY A 22 -19.55 -11.02 -15.40
C GLY A 22 -20.18 -11.82 -16.53
N GLU A 23 -20.74 -11.17 -17.56
CA GLU A 23 -21.22 -11.83 -18.77
C GLU A 23 -20.08 -12.52 -19.53
N GLU A 24 -20.43 -13.44 -20.43
CA GLU A 24 -19.45 -14.06 -21.32
C GLU A 24 -18.72 -12.99 -22.14
N ALA A 25 -17.39 -13.03 -22.11
CA ALA A 25 -16.58 -12.07 -22.85
C ALA A 25 -16.74 -12.25 -24.36
N LYS A 26 -16.90 -11.13 -25.05
CA LYS A 26 -17.04 -11.06 -26.50
C LYS A 26 -15.81 -10.44 -27.12
N ARG A 27 -15.50 -10.86 -28.34
CA ARG A 27 -14.44 -10.23 -29.14
C ARG A 27 -14.89 -8.81 -29.52
N VAL A 28 -13.98 -7.85 -29.40
CA VAL A 28 -14.15 -6.48 -29.87
C VAL A 28 -12.99 -6.12 -30.78
N THR A 29 -13.19 -5.25 -31.78
CA THR A 29 -12.11 -4.80 -32.67
C THR A 29 -11.34 -3.59 -32.13
N GLY A 30 -11.86 -2.94 -31.08
CA GLY A 30 -11.16 -1.88 -30.37
C GLY A 30 -12.05 -1.12 -29.39
N TYR A 31 -11.48 -0.10 -28.76
CA TYR A 31 -12.17 0.68 -27.72
C TYR A 31 -13.44 1.42 -28.19
N HIS A 32 -13.61 1.62 -29.51
CA HIS A 32 -14.76 2.34 -30.08
C HIS A 32 -16.07 1.52 -30.04
N GLU A 33 -15.97 0.19 -29.87
CA GLU A 33 -17.13 -0.68 -29.66
C GLU A 33 -17.60 -0.72 -28.19
N LEU A 34 -16.82 -0.13 -27.28
CA LEU A 34 -17.13 -0.12 -25.85
C LEU A 34 -18.18 0.96 -25.56
N SER A 35 -19.32 0.52 -25.04
CA SER A 35 -20.46 1.40 -24.81
C SER A 35 -20.18 2.45 -23.72
N SER A 36 -20.66 3.68 -23.92
CA SER A 36 -20.40 4.82 -23.03
C SER A 36 -21.26 4.87 -21.77
N ASP A 37 -22.29 4.01 -21.66
CA ASP A 37 -23.16 3.83 -20.50
C ASP A 37 -22.50 3.01 -19.36
N LYS A 38 -21.32 2.43 -19.62
CA LYS A 38 -20.56 1.60 -18.68
C LYS A 38 -19.18 2.20 -18.45
N LEU A 39 -18.60 1.91 -17.29
CA LEU A 39 -17.19 2.21 -17.04
C LEU A 39 -16.38 0.97 -17.40
N TRP A 40 -15.45 1.09 -18.34
CA TRP A 40 -14.60 0.00 -18.81
C TRP A 40 -13.19 0.13 -18.24
N VAL A 41 -12.76 -0.85 -17.46
CA VAL A 41 -11.38 -0.97 -17.00
C VAL A 41 -10.58 -1.77 -18.02
N THR A 42 -9.44 -1.26 -18.44
CA THR A 42 -8.60 -1.88 -19.48
C THR A 42 -7.34 -2.50 -18.90
N ASN A 43 -6.61 -3.32 -19.66
CA ASN A 43 -5.25 -3.78 -19.30
C ASN A 43 -4.14 -2.75 -19.64
N LEU A 44 -4.49 -1.52 -20.01
CA LEU A 44 -3.54 -0.49 -20.42
C LEU A 44 -2.95 0.24 -19.21
N ASP A 45 -1.62 0.35 -19.17
CA ASP A 45 -0.94 1.13 -18.14
C ASP A 45 -1.05 2.63 -18.40
N PHE A 46 -0.78 3.47 -17.39
CA PHE A 46 -0.91 4.92 -17.53
C PHE A 46 -0.18 5.51 -18.75
N PRO A 47 1.09 5.13 -19.04
CA PRO A 47 1.80 5.66 -20.20
C PRO A 47 1.10 5.34 -21.53
N ASP A 48 0.69 4.08 -21.74
CA ASP A 48 0.02 3.65 -22.98
C ASP A 48 -1.38 4.25 -23.09
N PHE A 49 -2.15 4.25 -22.00
CA PHE A 49 -3.47 4.87 -21.94
C PHE A 49 -3.43 6.37 -22.28
N LYS A 50 -2.38 7.06 -21.84
CA LYS A 50 -2.12 8.47 -22.17
C LYS A 50 -1.68 8.63 -23.62
N ALA A 51 -0.75 7.81 -24.10
CA ALA A 51 -0.22 7.86 -25.47
C ALA A 51 -1.32 7.64 -26.52
N LEU A 52 -2.28 6.76 -26.22
CA LEU A 52 -3.45 6.49 -27.06
C LEU A 52 -4.56 7.55 -26.93
N ASN A 53 -4.34 8.63 -26.17
CA ASN A 53 -5.29 9.71 -25.94
C ASN A 53 -6.66 9.23 -25.41
N LEU A 54 -6.64 8.22 -24.54
CA LEU A 54 -7.87 7.64 -23.95
C LEU A 54 -8.32 8.37 -22.68
N LEU A 55 -7.48 9.26 -22.10
CA LEU A 55 -7.82 10.09 -20.94
C LEU A 55 -9.06 10.99 -21.18
N ARG A 56 -9.36 11.33 -22.44
CA ARG A 56 -10.56 12.11 -22.81
C ARG A 56 -11.85 11.30 -22.72
N LEU A 57 -11.77 9.97 -22.76
CA LEU A 57 -12.91 9.06 -22.75
C LEU A 57 -13.25 8.70 -21.29
N LYS A 58 -14.19 9.44 -20.70
CA LYS A 58 -14.58 9.30 -19.28
C LYS A 58 -15.09 7.91 -18.89
N HIS A 59 -15.57 7.15 -19.87
CA HIS A 59 -16.09 5.80 -19.70
C HIS A 59 -14.99 4.73 -19.78
N LEU A 60 -13.73 5.10 -20.04
CA LEU A 60 -12.58 4.21 -20.02
C LEU A 60 -11.68 4.53 -18.83
N ALA A 61 -11.10 3.49 -18.23
CA ALA A 61 -10.16 3.58 -17.14
C ALA A 61 -8.98 2.63 -17.35
N GLN A 62 -7.79 3.06 -16.93
CA GLN A 62 -6.55 2.30 -17.02
C GLN A 62 -6.49 1.08 -16.08
N SER A 63 -5.45 0.26 -16.24
CA SER A 63 -5.22 -1.02 -15.55
C SER A 63 -5.27 -0.96 -14.03
N GLN A 64 -4.93 0.19 -13.44
CA GLN A 64 -4.89 0.39 -11.98
C GLN A 64 -6.11 1.12 -11.42
N TYR A 65 -7.24 1.17 -12.13
CA TYR A 65 -8.44 1.86 -11.64
C TYR A 65 -8.87 1.38 -10.24
N PHE A 66 -8.91 0.05 -10.01
CA PHE A 66 -9.18 -0.57 -8.71
C PHE A 66 -7.90 -0.84 -7.89
N ARG A 67 -6.90 0.04 -8.00
CA ARG A 67 -5.62 0.03 -7.26
C ARG A 67 -4.64 -1.09 -7.65
N THR A 68 -5.03 -2.36 -7.56
CA THR A 68 -4.22 -3.48 -8.06
C THR A 68 -4.39 -3.55 -9.58
N SER A 69 -3.29 -3.67 -10.34
CA SER A 69 -3.36 -3.70 -11.80
C SER A 69 -4.02 -4.99 -12.31
N VAL A 70 -4.66 -4.91 -13.47
CA VAL A 70 -5.18 -6.09 -14.18
C VAL A 70 -4.12 -7.20 -14.30
N LYS A 71 -2.87 -6.85 -14.69
CA LYS A 71 -1.76 -7.80 -14.77
C LYS A 71 -1.47 -8.48 -13.42
N MET A 72 -1.44 -7.73 -12.31
CA MET A 72 -1.21 -8.33 -10.99
C MET A 72 -2.36 -9.26 -10.56
N LEU A 73 -3.62 -8.89 -10.86
CA LEU A 73 -4.77 -9.76 -10.58
C LEU A 73 -4.73 -11.01 -11.46
N GLN A 74 -4.32 -10.89 -12.71
CA GLN A 74 -4.12 -12.02 -13.62
C GLN A 74 -3.13 -13.02 -13.02
N SER A 75 -1.94 -12.55 -12.61
CA SER A 75 -0.91 -13.37 -11.97
C SER A 75 -1.37 -13.99 -10.66
N GLU A 76 -2.12 -13.22 -9.86
CA GLU A 76 -2.62 -13.66 -8.56
C GLU A 76 -3.73 -14.71 -8.67
N TYR A 77 -4.51 -14.75 -9.74
CA TYR A 77 -5.57 -15.76 -9.90
C TYR A 77 -5.21 -16.85 -10.91
N GLY A 78 -4.06 -16.76 -11.58
CA GLY A 78 -3.60 -17.76 -12.55
C GLY A 78 -4.48 -17.85 -13.79
N ILE A 79 -5.18 -16.77 -14.15
CA ILE A 79 -6.08 -16.75 -15.33
C ILE A 79 -5.30 -16.23 -16.53
N LEU A 80 -4.65 -17.12 -17.26
CA LEU A 80 -3.73 -16.75 -18.34
C LEU A 80 -4.45 -16.20 -19.59
N GLU A 81 -5.62 -16.74 -19.92
CA GLU A 81 -6.35 -16.37 -21.13
C GLU A 81 -7.17 -15.08 -20.98
N SER A 82 -7.09 -14.19 -21.97
CA SER A 82 -7.78 -12.89 -21.98
C SER A 82 -9.31 -13.00 -21.89
N LYS A 83 -9.92 -13.99 -22.55
CA LYS A 83 -11.39 -14.20 -22.56
C LYS A 83 -11.93 -14.48 -21.16
N PRO A 84 -11.51 -15.54 -20.43
CA PRO A 84 -11.98 -15.78 -19.07
C PRO A 84 -11.54 -14.68 -18.09
N LEU A 85 -10.37 -14.05 -18.30
CA LEU A 85 -9.91 -12.93 -17.47
C LEU A 85 -10.89 -11.75 -17.53
N ALA A 86 -11.36 -11.36 -18.72
CA ALA A 86 -12.30 -10.27 -18.89
C ALA A 86 -13.62 -10.53 -18.14
N SER A 87 -14.19 -11.73 -18.26
CA SER A 87 -15.41 -12.12 -17.53
C SER A 87 -15.22 -12.15 -16.02
N PHE A 88 -14.12 -12.75 -15.56
CA PHE A 88 -13.81 -12.86 -14.14
C PHE A 88 -13.61 -11.49 -13.48
N LEU A 89 -12.82 -10.61 -14.10
CA LEU A 89 -12.53 -9.29 -13.56
C LEU A 89 -13.74 -8.37 -13.64
N SER A 90 -14.54 -8.42 -14.71
CA SER A 90 -15.76 -7.61 -14.80
C SER A 90 -16.74 -7.97 -13.68
N GLN A 91 -16.93 -9.26 -13.39
CA GLN A 91 -17.74 -9.70 -12.25
C GLN A 91 -17.17 -9.21 -10.92
N THR A 92 -15.86 -9.40 -10.73
CA THR A 92 -15.16 -9.03 -9.51
C THR A 92 -15.27 -7.53 -9.23
N PHE A 93 -15.03 -6.69 -10.23
CA PHE A 93 -15.10 -5.23 -10.12
C PHE A 93 -16.53 -4.72 -9.92
N ASN A 94 -17.55 -5.35 -10.51
CA ASN A 94 -18.94 -5.01 -10.18
C ASN A 94 -19.27 -5.29 -8.72
N ARG A 95 -18.79 -6.41 -8.16
CA ARG A 95 -18.97 -6.73 -6.74
C ARG A 95 -18.22 -5.73 -5.85
N VAL A 96 -17.00 -5.32 -6.22
CA VAL A 96 -16.27 -4.24 -5.52
C VAL A 96 -17.05 -2.92 -5.54
N ALA A 97 -17.53 -2.51 -6.72
CA ALA A 97 -18.33 -1.30 -6.87
C ALA A 97 -19.60 -1.35 -6.02
N ARG A 98 -20.29 -2.51 -5.99
CA ARG A 98 -21.49 -2.72 -5.17
C ARG A 98 -21.20 -2.62 -3.68
N LEU A 99 -20.04 -3.13 -3.20
CA LEU A 99 -19.64 -2.95 -1.81
C LEU A 99 -19.43 -1.47 -1.47
N GLY A 100 -18.76 -0.71 -2.35
CA GLY A 100 -18.60 0.74 -2.13
C GLY A 100 -19.90 1.53 -2.24
N ASP A 101 -20.85 1.11 -3.06
CA ASP A 101 -22.19 1.70 -3.10
C ASP A 101 -22.97 1.43 -1.80
N ILE A 102 -23.08 0.16 -1.39
CA ILE A 102 -23.80 -0.23 -0.17
C ILE A 102 -23.23 0.45 1.08
N HIS A 103 -21.91 0.56 1.18
CA HIS A 103 -21.27 1.04 2.40
C HIS A 103 -20.95 2.54 2.42
N LEU A 104 -20.78 3.18 1.25
CA LEU A 104 -20.31 4.56 1.14
C LEU A 104 -21.08 5.38 0.10
N GLY A 105 -22.05 4.80 -0.62
CA GLY A 105 -22.76 5.46 -1.72
C GLY A 105 -21.83 5.85 -2.88
N VAL A 106 -20.75 5.09 -3.11
CA VAL A 106 -19.78 5.37 -4.17
C VAL A 106 -20.36 5.01 -5.54
N GLU A 107 -20.32 5.96 -6.46
CA GLU A 107 -20.68 5.77 -7.87
C GLU A 107 -19.40 5.83 -8.74
N PRO A 108 -18.83 4.69 -9.15
CA PRO A 108 -17.53 4.64 -9.85
C PRO A 108 -17.49 5.52 -11.12
N HIS A 109 -18.59 5.59 -11.87
CA HIS A 109 -18.71 6.32 -13.14
C HIS A 109 -18.53 7.84 -13.01
N LYS A 110 -18.60 8.38 -11.79
CA LYS A 110 -18.35 9.81 -11.53
C LYS A 110 -16.86 10.15 -11.40
N PHE A 111 -15.98 9.15 -11.43
CA PHE A 111 -14.53 9.31 -11.20
C PHE A 111 -13.72 8.63 -12.31
N ASN A 112 -12.93 9.43 -13.03
CA ASN A 112 -12.24 8.96 -14.24
C ASN A 112 -10.83 8.40 -13.98
N TYR A 113 -10.22 8.64 -12.82
CA TYR A 113 -8.81 8.29 -12.59
C TYR A 113 -8.62 7.02 -11.76
N ARG A 114 -9.05 7.00 -10.50
CA ARG A 114 -8.92 5.83 -9.61
C ARG A 114 -10.13 5.68 -8.70
N TYR A 115 -10.51 4.44 -8.43
CA TYR A 115 -11.57 4.11 -7.49
C TYR A 115 -11.27 4.59 -6.06
N THR A 116 -9.99 4.62 -5.66
CA THR A 116 -9.57 5.19 -4.36
C THR A 116 -9.98 6.65 -4.18
N GLN A 117 -10.02 7.45 -5.26
CA GLN A 117 -10.51 8.84 -5.18
C GLN A 117 -12.02 8.89 -5.00
N ALA A 118 -12.74 7.95 -5.63
CA ALA A 118 -14.18 7.81 -5.48
C ALA A 118 -14.56 7.49 -4.02
N ILE A 119 -13.81 6.57 -3.40
CA ILE A 119 -13.94 6.26 -1.97
C ILE A 119 -13.59 7.48 -1.12
N SER A 120 -12.44 8.12 -1.36
CA SER A 120 -11.97 9.29 -0.59
C SER A 120 -12.99 10.44 -0.58
N ALA A 121 -13.69 10.67 -1.68
CA ALA A 121 -14.73 11.69 -1.78
C ALA A 121 -15.98 11.40 -0.94
N ARG A 122 -16.19 10.14 -0.54
CA ARG A 122 -17.35 9.70 0.26
C ARG A 122 -17.00 9.38 1.71
N MET A 123 -15.72 9.26 2.03
CA MET A 123 -15.29 9.03 3.42
C MET A 123 -15.43 10.30 4.25
N ASP A 124 -16.18 10.19 5.33
CA ASP A 124 -16.25 11.21 6.38
C ASP A 124 -15.26 10.84 7.51
N VAL A 125 -13.99 11.17 7.30
CA VAL A 125 -12.95 11.02 8.33
C VAL A 125 -12.50 12.42 8.71
N PRO A 126 -13.08 13.04 9.76
CA PRO A 126 -12.83 14.43 10.10
C PRO A 126 -11.34 14.75 10.28
N SER A 127 -10.55 13.84 10.83
CA SER A 127 -9.12 14.03 11.05
C SER A 127 -8.30 14.28 9.79
N LEU A 128 -8.83 13.94 8.61
CA LEU A 128 -8.20 14.24 7.32
C LEU A 128 -8.36 15.71 6.90
N ARG A 129 -9.33 16.43 7.48
CA ARG A 129 -9.74 17.78 7.04
C ARG A 129 -9.72 18.82 8.15
N ILE A 130 -9.68 18.41 9.42
CA ILE A 130 -9.66 19.35 10.55
C ILE A 130 -8.32 20.10 10.55
N PRO A 131 -8.33 21.45 10.61
CA PRO A 131 -7.12 22.23 10.72
C PRO A 131 -6.32 21.91 11.99
N THR A 132 -5.01 21.87 11.85
CA THR A 132 -4.06 21.70 12.96
C THR A 132 -4.21 22.81 14.01
N GLN A 133 -4.16 22.42 15.29
CA GLN A 133 -4.18 23.30 16.46
C GLN A 133 -3.02 22.99 17.43
N GLY A 134 -2.75 23.88 18.37
CA GLY A 134 -1.77 23.71 19.46
C GLY A 134 -0.33 24.06 19.07
N LEU A 135 0.18 23.54 17.95
CA LEU A 135 1.47 23.93 17.37
C LEU A 135 1.28 24.72 16.08
N ASN A 136 2.37 25.32 15.57
CA ASN A 136 2.36 26.03 14.29
C ASN A 136 1.96 25.04 13.16
N PRO A 137 0.94 25.33 12.34
CA PRO A 137 0.48 24.41 11.30
C PRO A 137 1.56 24.03 10.28
N ASN A 138 2.46 24.95 9.91
CA ASN A 138 3.54 24.68 8.97
C ASN A 138 4.61 23.76 9.57
N GLU A 139 4.90 23.93 10.88
CA GLU A 139 5.79 23.03 11.62
C GLU A 139 5.21 21.61 11.65
N VAL A 140 3.92 21.47 11.94
CA VAL A 140 3.23 20.17 11.94
C VAL A 140 3.21 19.55 10.55
N GLN A 141 2.93 20.34 9.50
CA GLN A 141 2.91 19.80 8.15
C GLN A 141 4.30 19.29 7.73
N LEU A 142 5.36 20.02 8.07
CA LEU A 142 6.74 19.55 7.85
C LEU A 142 7.02 18.22 8.58
N ILE A 143 6.54 18.07 9.82
CA ILE A 143 6.67 16.82 10.58
C ILE A 143 5.94 15.68 9.87
N ILE A 144 4.71 15.91 9.39
CA ILE A 144 3.92 14.91 8.68
C ILE A 144 4.59 14.52 7.36
N ASP A 145 5.03 15.51 6.57
CA ASP A 145 5.68 15.27 5.28
C ASP A 145 6.99 14.52 5.46
N HIS A 146 7.81 14.90 6.45
CA HIS A 146 9.01 14.16 6.80
C HIS A 146 8.65 12.75 7.30
N ALA A 147 7.64 12.58 8.14
CA ALA A 147 7.24 11.27 8.63
C ALA A 147 6.63 10.37 7.54
N THR A 148 6.17 10.93 6.43
CA THR A 148 5.55 10.18 5.33
C THR A 148 6.59 9.60 4.38
N GLN A 149 6.63 8.28 4.29
CA GLN A 149 7.36 7.56 3.24
C GLN A 149 6.40 6.58 2.56
N GLU A 150 6.20 6.76 1.26
CA GLU A 150 5.14 6.06 0.52
C GLU A 150 5.45 4.58 0.28
N ASN A 151 6.70 4.29 -0.09
CA ASN A 151 7.17 2.96 -0.38
C ASN A 151 8.59 2.76 0.15
N GLN A 152 8.97 1.50 0.33
CA GLN A 152 10.36 1.12 0.43
C GLN A 152 10.81 0.51 -0.90
N ALA A 153 11.86 1.06 -1.49
CA ALA A 153 12.52 0.51 -2.67
C ALA A 153 13.90 -0.02 -2.30
N MET A 154 14.36 -1.03 -3.05
CA MET A 154 15.75 -1.49 -2.97
C MET A 154 16.71 -0.36 -3.34
N THR A 155 17.85 -0.31 -2.66
CA THR A 155 18.89 0.70 -2.89
C THR A 155 20.22 0.00 -3.11
N GLY A 156 20.88 0.29 -4.23
CA GLY A 156 22.24 -0.21 -4.50
C GLY A 156 22.35 -1.71 -4.82
N VAL A 157 21.24 -2.40 -5.12
CA VAL A 157 21.24 -3.83 -5.45
C VAL A 157 21.04 -4.03 -6.96
N LYS A 158 21.93 -4.81 -7.59
CA LYS A 158 21.80 -5.21 -8.99
C LYS A 158 20.74 -6.31 -9.12
N LYS A 159 19.83 -6.18 -10.09
CA LYS A 159 18.89 -7.24 -10.46
C LYS A 159 19.68 -8.51 -10.82
N PRO A 160 19.40 -9.66 -10.16
CA PRO A 160 20.03 -10.93 -10.53
C PRO A 160 19.72 -11.29 -11.99
N GLU A 161 20.67 -11.94 -12.66
CA GLU A 161 20.44 -12.47 -14.01
C GLU A 161 19.30 -13.49 -14.00
N ARG A 162 18.51 -13.51 -15.09
CA ARG A 162 17.36 -14.41 -15.29
C ARG A 162 16.37 -14.41 -14.11
N SER A 163 16.14 -13.23 -13.53
CA SER A 163 15.15 -13.04 -12.47
C SER A 163 13.96 -12.20 -12.93
N HIS A 164 12.79 -12.47 -12.35
CA HIS A 164 11.55 -11.76 -12.59
C HIS A 164 11.04 -11.13 -11.29
N ALA A 165 10.40 -9.96 -11.42
CA ALA A 165 9.76 -9.31 -10.29
C ALA A 165 8.44 -10.01 -9.99
N VAL A 166 8.37 -10.70 -8.86
CA VAL A 166 7.21 -11.47 -8.41
C VAL A 166 6.59 -10.77 -7.21
N ALA A 167 5.27 -10.55 -7.27
CA ALA A 167 4.51 -9.90 -6.22
C ALA A 167 3.91 -10.93 -5.27
N PHE A 168 4.25 -10.83 -3.98
CA PHE A 168 3.62 -11.60 -2.91
C PHE A 168 2.79 -10.64 -2.06
N CYS A 169 1.53 -10.99 -1.79
CA CYS A 169 0.61 -10.12 -1.06
C CYS A 169 0.14 -10.78 0.23
N TYR A 170 -0.11 -10.00 1.27
CA TYR A 170 -0.89 -10.50 2.39
C TYR A 170 -2.33 -10.78 1.94
N PRO A 171 -3.05 -11.72 2.58
CA PRO A 171 -4.49 -11.90 2.36
C PRO A 171 -5.23 -10.57 2.55
N ARG A 172 -5.67 -9.95 1.45
CA ARG A 172 -6.12 -8.56 1.42
C ARG A 172 -7.15 -8.23 2.50
N PHE A 173 -8.13 -9.11 2.69
CA PHE A 173 -9.19 -8.90 3.66
C PHE A 173 -8.66 -8.85 5.10
N ALA A 174 -7.94 -9.91 5.51
CA ALA A 174 -7.39 -10.02 6.86
C ALA A 174 -6.37 -8.91 7.14
N TYR A 175 -5.49 -8.63 6.18
CA TYR A 175 -4.51 -7.55 6.28
C TYR A 175 -5.16 -6.18 6.42
N SER A 176 -6.17 -5.88 5.59
CA SER A 176 -6.88 -4.60 5.67
C SER A 176 -7.62 -4.45 6.99
N LYS A 177 -8.26 -5.51 7.51
CA LYS A 177 -8.89 -5.48 8.84
C LYS A 177 -7.86 -5.20 9.93
N TRP A 178 -6.71 -5.89 9.90
CA TRP A 178 -5.63 -5.64 10.85
C TRP A 178 -5.18 -4.19 10.80
N LEU A 179 -4.89 -3.66 9.60
CA LEU A 179 -4.43 -2.29 9.44
C LEU A 179 -5.50 -1.29 9.92
N LEU A 180 -6.74 -1.39 9.45
CA LEU A 180 -7.83 -0.50 9.85
C LEU A 180 -8.17 -0.57 11.36
N SER A 181 -7.80 -1.66 12.03
CA SER A 181 -8.02 -1.83 13.48
C SER A 181 -6.97 -1.14 14.36
N GLN A 182 -5.91 -0.57 13.81
CA GLN A 182 -4.86 0.11 14.59
C GLN A 182 -5.37 1.44 15.17
N ASP A 183 -4.63 2.00 16.13
CA ASP A 183 -4.85 3.36 16.61
C ASP A 183 -4.13 4.37 15.72
N TYR A 184 -4.82 5.45 15.38
CA TYR A 184 -4.36 6.48 14.45
C TYR A 184 -4.43 7.88 15.06
N PRO A 185 -3.63 8.84 14.55
CA PRO A 185 -3.76 10.26 14.93
C PRO A 185 -5.07 10.80 14.36
N LEU A 186 -6.08 11.00 15.22
CA LEU A 186 -7.43 11.42 14.83
C LEU A 186 -7.83 12.78 15.36
N GLU A 187 -7.10 13.31 16.35
CA GLU A 187 -7.34 14.66 16.86
C GLU A 187 -6.53 15.72 16.10
N SER A 188 -6.83 16.99 16.36
CA SER A 188 -6.15 18.13 15.73
C SER A 188 -5.24 18.92 16.65
N VAL A 189 -5.23 18.64 17.96
CA VAL A 189 -4.44 19.39 18.95
C VAL A 189 -3.07 18.73 19.13
N TRP A 190 -2.05 19.35 18.55
CA TRP A 190 -0.65 18.91 18.62
C TRP A 190 0.06 19.53 19.82
N LYS A 191 0.99 18.78 20.40
CA LYS A 191 1.79 19.21 21.55
C LYS A 191 3.24 18.77 21.39
N LYS A 192 4.18 19.59 21.87
CA LYS A 192 5.56 19.15 22.08
C LYS A 192 5.61 18.30 23.34
N ASP A 193 6.22 17.13 23.24
CA ASP A 193 6.40 16.25 24.39
C ASP A 193 7.73 16.57 25.08
N LYS A 194 7.79 16.35 26.39
CA LYS A 194 9.01 16.57 27.16
C LYS A 194 9.85 15.29 27.15
N LEU A 195 10.75 15.17 26.17
CA LEU A 195 11.84 14.21 26.29
C LEU A 195 12.83 14.74 27.33
N HIS A 196 13.05 14.01 28.42
CA HIS A 196 13.93 14.44 29.51
C HIS A 196 15.43 14.50 29.12
N LYS A 197 15.78 13.96 27.94
CA LYS A 197 17.13 13.88 27.38
C LYS A 197 17.07 13.41 25.92
N GLU A 198 18.18 13.57 25.20
CA GLU A 198 18.44 12.83 23.95
C GLU A 198 18.57 11.34 24.24
N TRP A 199 18.03 10.51 23.34
CA TRP A 199 18.13 9.06 23.42
C TRP A 199 18.98 8.51 22.28
N LYS A 200 19.82 7.52 22.60
CA LYS A 200 20.50 6.67 21.61
C LYS A 200 20.00 5.24 21.78
N ILE A 201 19.32 4.73 20.76
CA ILE A 201 18.57 3.47 20.80
C ILE A 201 18.86 2.65 19.54
N GLY A 202 18.42 1.39 19.56
CA GLY A 202 18.52 0.45 18.47
C GLY A 202 19.69 -0.52 18.60
N ILE A 203 20.42 -0.75 17.50
CA ILE A 203 21.56 -1.67 17.42
C ILE A 203 22.82 -0.90 17.03
N ARG A 204 23.93 -1.19 17.72
CA ARG A 204 25.26 -0.69 17.37
C ARG A 204 26.21 -1.87 17.23
N ASP A 205 26.90 -1.97 16.11
CA ASP A 205 27.88 -3.02 15.81
C ASP A 205 27.32 -4.44 16.08
N GLY A 206 26.11 -4.70 15.59
CA GLY A 206 25.40 -5.96 15.77
C GLY A 206 24.87 -6.23 17.20
N LYS A 207 25.06 -5.31 18.16
CA LYS A 207 24.61 -5.47 19.55
C LYS A 207 23.46 -4.52 19.89
N PRO A 208 22.35 -5.02 20.47
CA PRO A 208 21.26 -4.16 20.89
C PRO A 208 21.68 -3.29 22.08
N LEU A 209 21.29 -2.01 22.06
CA LEU A 209 21.41 -1.09 23.19
C LEU A 209 20.35 -1.39 24.26
N ALA A 210 20.35 -2.63 24.78
CA ALA A 210 19.21 -3.26 25.47
C ALA A 210 18.58 -2.41 26.57
N LYS A 211 19.38 -1.85 27.49
CA LYS A 211 18.87 -0.98 28.57
C LYS A 211 18.25 0.30 28.03
N ALA A 212 18.92 0.98 27.10
CA ALA A 212 18.41 2.21 26.50
C ALA A 212 17.12 1.95 25.70
N ASN A 213 17.07 0.86 24.96
CA ASN A 213 15.90 0.42 24.20
C ASN A 213 14.72 0.16 25.13
N HIS A 214 14.93 -0.64 26.18
CA HIS A 214 13.89 -0.96 27.15
C HIS A 214 13.37 0.30 27.87
N ASP A 215 14.27 1.16 28.36
CA ASP A 215 13.87 2.37 29.07
C ASP A 215 13.12 3.36 28.16
N PHE A 216 13.54 3.49 26.89
CA PHE A 216 12.88 4.33 25.89
C PHE A 216 11.48 3.81 25.53
N VAL A 217 11.36 2.53 25.20
CA VAL A 217 10.08 1.90 24.85
C VAL A 217 9.12 1.98 26.03
N ARG A 218 9.56 1.65 27.24
CA ARG A 218 8.72 1.78 28.44
C ARG A 218 8.23 3.21 28.67
N MET A 219 9.09 4.21 28.45
CA MET A 219 8.70 5.62 28.57
C MET A 219 7.65 6.01 27.52
N LEU A 220 7.87 5.66 26.25
CA LEU A 220 6.94 6.01 25.18
C LEU A 220 5.66 5.20 25.22
N ASP A 221 5.69 3.92 25.58
CA ASP A 221 4.48 3.10 25.74
C ASP A 221 3.60 3.64 26.86
N ASN A 222 4.21 4.03 27.98
CA ASN A 222 3.47 4.70 29.06
C ASN A 222 2.81 6.01 28.58
N TYR A 223 3.39 6.70 27.60
CA TYR A 223 2.83 7.93 27.05
C TYR A 223 1.80 7.66 25.93
N ALA A 224 2.08 6.72 25.04
CA ALA A 224 1.24 6.35 23.91
C ALA A 224 -0.02 5.60 24.34
N LEU A 225 0.12 4.57 25.19
CA LEU A 225 -0.98 3.71 25.62
C LEU A 225 -1.83 4.36 26.70
N ASN A 226 -1.21 4.94 27.75
CA ASN A 226 -2.01 5.50 28.85
C ASN A 226 -2.63 6.86 28.51
N ALA A 227 -1.99 7.66 27.66
CA ALA A 227 -2.50 8.99 27.28
C ALA A 227 -3.21 9.03 25.91
N ARG A 228 -3.35 7.86 25.23
CA ARG A 228 -3.91 7.72 23.88
C ARG A 228 -3.30 8.74 22.92
N ARG A 229 -2.00 8.60 22.67
CA ARG A 229 -1.23 9.53 21.82
C ARG A 229 -0.56 8.81 20.65
N SER A 230 -0.65 9.42 19.49
CA SER A 230 0.21 9.13 18.34
C SER A 230 1.40 10.07 18.39
N ILE A 231 2.61 9.49 18.43
CA ILE A 231 3.87 10.18 18.66
C ILE A 231 4.69 10.22 17.36
N PHE A 232 5.31 11.37 17.10
CA PHE A 232 6.26 11.62 16.03
C PHE A 232 7.58 12.09 16.64
N LEU A 233 8.67 11.51 16.17
CA LEU A 233 9.99 11.62 16.78
C LEU A 233 10.95 12.24 15.77
N ARG A 234 11.70 13.25 16.22
CA ARG A 234 12.80 13.79 15.44
C ARG A 234 14.02 12.92 15.65
N ILE A 235 14.54 12.36 14.57
CA ILE A 235 15.59 11.36 14.61
C ILE A 235 16.78 11.65 13.71
N ALA A 236 17.91 11.04 14.02
CA ALA A 236 19.03 10.83 13.09
C ALA A 236 19.44 9.36 13.12
N ILE A 237 19.71 8.80 11.94
CA ILE A 237 20.32 7.48 11.81
C ILE A 237 21.84 7.65 11.98
N LEU A 238 22.39 7.12 13.07
CA LEU A 238 23.83 7.20 13.36
C LEU A 238 24.60 6.09 12.64
N SER A 239 24.01 4.90 12.58
CA SER A 239 24.54 3.75 11.83
C SER A 239 23.41 2.81 11.44
N GLN A 240 23.65 1.98 10.43
CA GLN A 240 22.70 0.96 9.98
C GLN A 240 23.44 -0.34 9.69
N GLU A 241 22.89 -1.46 10.16
CA GLU A 241 23.41 -2.81 9.93
C GLU A 241 23.50 -3.10 8.43
N PRO A 242 24.66 -3.57 7.92
CA PRO A 242 24.87 -3.81 6.49
C PRO A 242 23.83 -4.73 5.86
N SER A 243 23.35 -5.73 6.61
CA SER A 243 22.34 -6.71 6.16
C SER A 243 21.01 -6.07 5.75
N HIS A 244 20.69 -4.89 6.28
CA HIS A 244 19.41 -4.22 6.03
C HIS A 244 19.51 -3.07 5.02
N ARG A 245 20.71 -2.63 4.64
CA ARG A 245 20.91 -1.49 3.71
C ARG A 245 20.43 -1.78 2.28
N SER A 246 20.32 -3.05 1.91
CA SER A 246 19.89 -3.47 0.57
C SER A 246 18.39 -3.27 0.36
N PHE A 247 17.58 -3.42 1.41
CA PHE A 247 16.12 -3.43 1.31
C PHE A 247 15.36 -2.53 2.31
N ALA A 248 15.99 -2.05 3.39
CA ALA A 248 15.33 -1.31 4.47
C ALA A 248 16.08 -0.02 4.87
N THR A 249 16.52 0.75 3.87
CA THR A 249 17.20 2.04 4.06
C THR A 249 16.21 3.15 4.44
N PHE A 250 16.49 3.85 5.54
CA PHE A 250 15.72 5.02 5.94
C PHE A 250 15.79 6.11 4.86
N ALA A 251 14.65 6.73 4.55
CA ALA A 251 14.52 7.75 3.51
C ALA A 251 14.81 7.26 2.08
N ALA A 252 14.85 5.95 1.83
CA ALA A 252 14.90 5.44 0.47
C ALA A 252 13.67 5.92 -0.32
N GLY A 253 13.91 6.57 -1.46
CA GLY A 253 12.86 7.14 -2.30
C GLY A 253 12.32 8.50 -1.81
N ALA A 254 12.84 9.07 -0.72
CA ALA A 254 12.48 10.41 -0.28
C ALA A 254 13.11 11.49 -1.20
N LYS A 255 12.38 12.59 -1.43
CA LYS A 255 12.85 13.72 -2.26
C LYS A 255 13.75 14.71 -1.52
N GLY A 256 13.93 14.55 -0.20
CA GLY A 256 14.67 15.48 0.65
C GLY A 256 15.11 14.85 1.96
N GLN A 257 15.80 15.64 2.79
CA GLN A 257 16.31 15.17 4.07
C GLN A 257 15.16 14.89 5.04
N ARG A 258 15.03 13.62 5.42
CA ARG A 258 14.02 13.16 6.36
C ARG A 258 14.59 13.16 7.78
N VAL A 259 13.95 13.89 8.70
CA VAL A 259 14.39 13.95 10.11
C VAL A 259 13.27 13.66 11.11
N TRP A 260 12.06 13.35 10.64
CA TRP A 260 10.95 12.92 11.50
C TRP A 260 10.50 11.53 11.09
N ALA A 261 10.16 10.71 12.08
CA ALA A 261 9.59 9.39 11.90
C ALA A 261 8.44 9.20 12.89
N THR A 262 7.49 8.34 12.55
CA THR A 262 6.43 7.95 13.49
C THR A 262 7.00 6.98 14.53
N TYR A 263 6.39 6.90 15.72
CA TYR A 263 6.83 5.96 16.75
C TYR A 263 6.90 4.49 16.26
N PRO A 264 5.91 3.94 15.53
CA PRO A 264 6.01 2.60 14.99
C PRO A 264 7.26 2.41 14.11
N GLU A 265 7.56 3.37 13.23
CA GLU A 265 8.77 3.28 12.42
C GLU A 265 10.06 3.32 13.22
N VAL A 266 10.13 4.11 14.30
CA VAL A 266 11.30 4.11 15.18
C VAL A 266 11.48 2.75 15.85
N LEU A 267 10.39 2.09 16.28
CA LEU A 267 10.45 0.73 16.82
C LEU A 267 11.01 -0.27 15.82
N GLU A 268 10.69 -0.11 14.53
CA GLU A 268 11.22 -0.97 13.47
C GLU A 268 12.69 -0.66 13.17
N LEU A 269 13.07 0.63 13.06
CA LEU A 269 14.46 1.05 12.87
C LEU A 269 15.38 0.55 13.98
N MET A 270 14.90 0.51 15.23
CA MET A 270 15.65 -0.01 16.37
C MET A 270 16.09 -1.47 16.19
N ARG A 271 15.50 -2.24 15.25
CA ARG A 271 15.87 -3.62 14.97
C ARG A 271 17.14 -3.75 14.13
N TYR A 272 17.57 -2.69 13.45
CA TYR A 272 18.68 -2.77 12.49
C TYR A 272 19.48 -1.48 12.32
N ALA A 273 19.21 -0.44 13.10
CA ALA A 273 19.92 0.83 13.05
C ALA A 273 20.18 1.37 14.45
N GLU A 274 21.24 2.16 14.59
CA GLU A 274 21.43 3.04 15.73
C GLU A 274 20.74 4.37 15.43
N VAL A 275 19.83 4.77 16.31
CA VAL A 275 18.99 5.95 16.14
C VAL A 275 19.20 6.90 17.30
N ALA A 276 19.52 8.16 17.00
CA ALA A 276 19.42 9.26 17.94
C ALA A 276 18.02 9.87 17.88
N VAL A 277 17.40 10.11 19.04
CA VAL A 277 16.08 10.76 19.17
C VAL A 277 16.24 12.06 19.95
N TYR A 278 15.86 13.17 19.32
CA TYR A 278 16.10 14.53 19.84
C TYR A 278 14.83 15.16 20.42
N ASP A 279 13.76 15.15 19.64
CA ASP A 279 12.50 15.84 19.96
C ASP A 279 11.31 14.90 19.73
N SER A 280 10.17 15.22 20.35
CA SER A 280 8.92 14.50 20.18
C SER A 280 7.74 15.46 20.11
N VAL A 281 6.81 15.16 19.21
CA VAL A 281 5.49 15.78 19.19
C VAL A 281 4.42 14.71 19.19
N SER A 282 3.26 15.02 19.76
CA SER A 282 2.15 14.09 19.81
C SER A 282 0.81 14.74 19.51
N VAL A 283 -0.12 13.91 19.10
CA VAL A 283 -1.52 14.24 18.85
C VAL A 283 -2.40 13.10 19.40
N GLY A 284 -3.65 13.40 19.76
CA GLY A 284 -4.56 12.39 20.29
C GLY A 284 -4.81 11.27 19.29
N SER A 285 -4.75 10.03 19.77
CA SER A 285 -4.98 8.82 18.99
C SER A 285 -6.31 8.16 19.28
N GLY A 286 -6.81 7.40 18.32
CA GLY A 286 -8.00 6.59 18.49
C GLY A 286 -8.25 5.62 17.35
N LYS A 287 -9.31 4.83 17.50
CA LYS A 287 -9.83 3.97 16.44
C LYS A 287 -10.57 4.78 15.39
N LEU A 288 -10.38 4.41 14.14
CA LEU A 288 -11.18 4.95 13.05
C LEU A 288 -12.66 4.63 13.30
N LYS A 289 -13.48 5.67 13.32
CA LYS A 289 -14.94 5.54 13.41
C LYS A 289 -15.52 5.57 12.00
N ASP A 290 -16.69 4.97 11.83
CA ASP A 290 -17.50 5.09 10.60
C ASP A 290 -16.82 4.55 9.32
N ILE A 291 -15.82 3.69 9.48
CA ILE A 291 -15.28 2.88 8.38
C ILE A 291 -16.17 1.66 8.20
N PRO A 292 -16.52 1.29 6.95
CA PRO A 292 -17.26 0.07 6.66
C PRO A 292 -16.67 -1.16 7.37
N LEU A 293 -17.32 -1.56 8.46
CA LEU A 293 -17.01 -2.80 9.17
C LEU A 293 -17.64 -3.94 8.37
N ILE A 294 -16.89 -4.44 7.40
CA ILE A 294 -17.23 -5.71 6.75
C ILE A 294 -16.91 -6.82 7.76
N ASP A 295 -17.85 -7.09 8.66
CA ASP A 295 -17.71 -8.07 9.74
C ASP A 295 -18.55 -9.34 9.50
N ASN A 296 -18.55 -9.80 8.26
CA ASN A 296 -19.11 -11.10 7.91
C ASN A 296 -17.98 -12.07 7.57
N HIS A 297 -17.88 -13.15 8.35
CA HIS A 297 -16.88 -14.21 8.15
C HIS A 297 -16.92 -14.82 6.75
N GLN A 298 -18.06 -14.79 6.04
CA GLN A 298 -18.14 -15.25 4.66
C GLN A 298 -17.32 -14.37 3.69
N TYR A 299 -17.01 -13.13 4.05
CA TYR A 299 -16.16 -12.24 3.24
C TYR A 299 -14.67 -12.42 3.50
N SER A 300 -14.24 -13.20 4.51
CA SER A 300 -12.81 -13.35 4.82
C SER A 300 -12.00 -13.95 3.68
N CYS A 301 -12.65 -14.74 2.83
CA CYS A 301 -12.07 -15.34 1.62
C CYS A 301 -12.57 -14.67 0.33
N SER A 302 -13.32 -13.57 0.42
CA SER A 302 -13.89 -12.89 -0.74
C SER A 302 -12.87 -11.97 -1.39
N ILE A 303 -12.57 -12.26 -2.66
CA ILE A 303 -11.70 -11.45 -3.52
C ILE A 303 -12.22 -10.01 -3.62
N SER A 304 -13.51 -9.86 -3.91
CA SER A 304 -14.13 -8.53 -4.06
C SER A 304 -14.12 -7.72 -2.78
N ALA A 305 -14.35 -8.37 -1.62
CA ALA A 305 -14.28 -7.69 -0.33
C ALA A 305 -12.84 -7.28 0.01
N GLY A 306 -11.87 -8.16 -0.22
CA GLY A 306 -10.45 -7.85 -0.04
C GLY A 306 -10.00 -6.67 -0.92
N LEU A 307 -10.39 -6.65 -2.19
CA LEU A 307 -10.04 -5.58 -3.12
C LEU A 307 -10.76 -4.26 -2.78
N PHE A 308 -12.01 -4.31 -2.30
CA PHE A 308 -12.70 -3.14 -1.77
C PHE A 308 -11.95 -2.55 -0.57
N LEU A 309 -11.61 -3.38 0.42
CA LEU A 309 -10.87 -2.94 1.60
C LEU A 309 -9.46 -2.42 1.26
N GLU A 310 -8.80 -3.00 0.26
CA GLU A 310 -7.54 -2.47 -0.28
C GLU A 310 -7.69 -1.03 -0.80
N ASN A 311 -8.73 -0.78 -1.59
CA ASN A 311 -9.03 0.56 -2.07
C ASN A 311 -9.42 1.51 -0.92
N LEU A 312 -10.14 1.00 0.09
CA LEU A 312 -10.57 1.75 1.27
C LEU A 312 -9.39 2.25 2.09
N TYR A 313 -8.51 1.37 2.58
CA TYR A 313 -7.37 1.85 3.37
C TYR A 313 -6.42 2.69 2.51
N CYS A 314 -6.20 2.34 1.24
CA CYS A 314 -5.35 3.14 0.34
C CYS A 314 -5.89 4.56 0.13
N SER A 315 -7.22 4.76 0.21
CA SER A 315 -7.82 6.09 0.14
C SER A 315 -7.54 6.93 1.38
N LEU A 316 -7.32 6.31 2.55
CA LEU A 316 -6.88 6.98 3.78
C LEU A 316 -5.38 7.33 3.77
N LEU A 317 -4.58 6.58 3.00
CA LEU A 317 -3.14 6.85 2.80
C LEU A 317 -2.87 8.00 1.83
N ALA A 318 -3.85 8.35 1.00
CA ALA A 318 -3.69 9.31 -0.07
C ALA A 318 -3.64 10.74 0.49
N PRO A 319 -2.83 11.63 -0.12
CA PRO A 319 -2.86 13.05 0.21
C PRO A 319 -4.25 13.64 -0.03
N VAL A 320 -4.72 14.49 0.89
CA VAL A 320 -5.94 15.28 0.72
C VAL A 320 -5.55 16.68 0.27
N ASP A 321 -6.13 17.16 -0.83
CA ASP A 321 -5.78 18.45 -1.44
C ASP A 321 -4.27 18.61 -1.70
N LYS A 322 -3.60 17.49 -2.06
CA LYS A 322 -2.14 17.36 -2.30
C LYS A 322 -1.27 17.48 -1.04
N VAL A 323 -1.87 17.40 0.14
CA VAL A 323 -1.19 17.50 1.43
C VAL A 323 -1.26 16.15 2.16
N ASN A 324 -0.12 15.68 2.70
CA ASN A 324 -0.10 14.44 3.47
C ASN A 324 -0.82 14.64 4.80
N SER A 325 -1.54 13.61 5.27
CA SER A 325 -2.20 13.60 6.56
C SER A 325 -1.39 12.82 7.60
N ALA A 326 -1.54 13.17 8.88
CA ALA A 326 -0.92 12.44 9.98
C ALA A 326 -1.39 10.97 10.02
N LEU A 327 -2.67 10.74 9.73
CA LEU A 327 -3.26 9.40 9.61
C LEU A 327 -2.53 8.60 8.53
N GLY A 328 -2.38 9.18 7.33
CA GLY A 328 -1.67 8.56 6.22
C GLY A 328 -0.21 8.24 6.57
N ALA A 329 0.50 9.15 7.23
CA ALA A 329 1.88 8.93 7.68
C ALA A 329 1.99 7.74 8.64
N TYR A 330 1.11 7.68 9.65
CA TYR A 330 1.08 6.58 10.64
C TYR A 330 0.69 5.24 10.01
N MET A 331 -0.33 5.22 9.18
CA MET A 331 -0.80 3.99 8.53
C MET A 331 0.23 3.44 7.54
N ARG A 332 0.93 4.30 6.79
CA ARG A 332 2.07 3.89 5.93
C ARG A 332 3.21 3.32 6.73
N SER A 333 3.49 3.85 7.91
CA SER A 333 4.51 3.28 8.79
C SER A 333 4.13 1.86 9.22
N MET A 334 2.91 1.65 9.72
CA MET A 334 2.43 0.32 10.11
C MET A 334 2.47 -0.69 8.95
N ASP A 335 2.04 -0.25 7.77
CA ASP A 335 2.09 -1.04 6.54
C ASP A 335 3.54 -1.45 6.19
N ARG A 336 4.46 -0.48 6.17
CA ARG A 336 5.88 -0.75 5.89
C ARG A 336 6.54 -1.62 6.95
N MET A 337 6.17 -1.54 8.22
CA MET A 337 6.68 -2.44 9.25
C MET A 337 6.25 -3.89 8.98
N ALA A 338 4.96 -4.12 8.72
CA ALA A 338 4.46 -5.46 8.46
C ALA A 338 5.06 -6.05 7.17
N CYS A 339 5.12 -5.26 6.09
CA CYS A 339 5.74 -5.69 4.84
C CYS A 339 7.27 -5.83 4.95
N GLY A 340 7.93 -4.98 5.74
CA GLY A 340 9.37 -5.01 5.98
C GLY A 340 9.82 -6.28 6.70
N ARG A 341 9.03 -6.76 7.67
CA ARG A 341 9.26 -8.05 8.33
C ARG A 341 9.16 -9.22 7.35
N ALA A 342 8.18 -9.20 6.45
CA ALA A 342 8.09 -10.23 5.41
C ALA A 342 9.27 -10.14 4.42
N ALA A 343 9.64 -8.92 4.00
CA ALA A 343 10.80 -8.69 3.15
C ALA A 343 12.10 -9.21 3.79
N GLU A 344 12.29 -9.00 5.09
CA GLU A 344 13.43 -9.54 5.84
C GLU A 344 13.47 -11.08 5.79
N GLN A 345 12.33 -11.76 5.89
CA GLN A 345 12.28 -13.23 5.75
C GLN A 345 12.73 -13.69 4.35
N PHE A 346 12.30 -13.00 3.30
CA PHE A 346 12.76 -13.27 1.93
C PHE A 346 14.25 -13.00 1.77
N TYR A 347 14.74 -11.88 2.30
CA TYR A 347 16.16 -11.54 2.28
C TYR A 347 17.02 -12.58 3.00
N ASN A 348 16.60 -13.00 4.20
CA ASN A 348 17.30 -14.02 4.99
C ASN A 348 17.29 -15.40 4.30
N ALA A 349 16.29 -15.67 3.46
CA ALA A 349 16.27 -16.84 2.59
C ALA A 349 17.10 -16.65 1.30
N GLY A 350 17.86 -15.56 1.17
CA GLY A 350 18.76 -15.31 0.03
C GLY A 350 18.06 -14.78 -1.22
N PHE A 351 16.81 -14.32 -1.12
CA PHE A 351 16.16 -13.63 -2.22
C PHE A 351 16.52 -12.14 -2.26
N VAL A 352 16.44 -11.54 -3.45
CA VAL A 352 16.58 -10.09 -3.59
C VAL A 352 15.21 -9.43 -3.47
N VAL A 353 15.01 -8.67 -2.41
CA VAL A 353 13.82 -7.83 -2.23
C VAL A 353 13.93 -6.62 -3.14
N GLY A 354 12.90 -6.36 -3.94
CA GLY A 354 12.85 -5.21 -4.82
C GLY A 354 12.14 -3.99 -4.25
N SER A 355 10.96 -4.18 -3.65
CA SER A 355 10.23 -3.13 -2.97
C SER A 355 9.16 -3.70 -2.07
N TYR A 356 8.62 -2.89 -1.16
CA TYR A 356 7.46 -3.27 -0.38
C TYR A 356 6.64 -2.07 0.10
N SER A 357 5.32 -2.25 0.10
CA SER A 357 4.29 -1.34 0.64
C SER A 357 2.90 -1.87 0.26
N SER A 358 1.85 -1.28 0.84
CA SER A 358 0.45 -1.56 0.54
C SER A 358 0.12 -3.06 0.62
N GLY A 359 0.54 -3.72 1.69
CA GLY A 359 0.29 -5.15 1.92
C GLY A 359 0.99 -6.09 0.94
N ARG A 360 2.01 -5.61 0.20
CA ARG A 360 2.72 -6.37 -0.82
C ARG A 360 4.23 -6.22 -0.69
N ILE A 361 4.94 -7.29 -1.06
CA ILE A 361 6.37 -7.27 -1.34
C ILE A 361 6.61 -7.68 -2.80
N ILE A 362 7.61 -7.07 -3.42
CA ILE A 362 8.13 -7.45 -4.72
C ILE A 362 9.49 -8.08 -4.50
N VAL A 363 9.67 -9.31 -4.98
CA VAL A 363 10.90 -10.07 -4.86
C VAL A 363 11.39 -10.44 -6.25
N LEU A 364 12.69 -10.33 -6.49
CA LEU A 364 13.32 -10.81 -7.71
C LEU A 364 13.62 -12.30 -7.57
N VAL A 365 12.87 -13.11 -8.29
CA VAL A 365 12.90 -14.57 -8.20
C VAL A 365 13.48 -15.13 -9.49
N ARG A 366 14.50 -15.99 -9.39
CA ARG A 366 15.00 -16.75 -10.55
C ARG A 366 14.03 -17.88 -10.88
N GLU A 367 14.06 -18.34 -12.13
CA GLU A 367 13.19 -19.41 -12.62
C GLU A 367 13.18 -20.67 -11.72
N GLY A 368 14.35 -21.19 -11.36
CA GLY A 368 14.48 -22.34 -10.47
C GLY A 368 14.19 -22.09 -8.98
N GLU A 369 13.88 -20.85 -8.58
CA GLU A 369 13.63 -20.48 -7.17
C GLU A 369 12.14 -20.25 -6.87
N ARG A 370 11.25 -20.38 -7.88
CA ARG A 370 9.82 -20.05 -7.75
C ARG A 370 9.11 -20.85 -6.66
N GLU A 371 9.25 -22.17 -6.67
CA GLU A 371 8.61 -23.03 -5.67
C GLU A 371 9.08 -22.69 -4.25
N ARG A 372 10.40 -22.49 -4.09
CA ARG A 372 11.00 -22.08 -2.82
C ARG A 372 10.45 -20.73 -2.33
N ALA A 373 10.27 -19.77 -3.24
CA ALA A 373 9.69 -18.47 -2.93
C ALA A 373 8.22 -18.58 -2.52
N ALA A 374 7.44 -19.42 -3.22
CA ALA A 374 6.04 -19.66 -2.92
C ALA A 374 5.84 -20.37 -1.57
N GLN A 375 6.62 -21.40 -1.29
CA GLN A 375 6.61 -22.09 0.01
C GLN A 375 6.98 -21.14 1.16
N LEU A 376 7.98 -20.28 0.96
CA LEU A 376 8.34 -19.27 1.95
C LEU A 376 7.20 -18.26 2.17
N ALA A 377 6.58 -17.77 1.09
CA ALA A 377 5.44 -16.85 1.17
C ALA A 377 4.32 -17.44 2.05
N LEU A 378 3.90 -18.67 1.75
CA LEU A 378 2.85 -19.36 2.50
C LEU A 378 3.23 -19.54 3.98
N LYS A 379 4.49 -19.91 4.25
CA LYS A 379 5.01 -20.07 5.62
C LYS A 379 4.93 -18.77 6.44
N ILE A 380 5.14 -17.62 5.80
CA ILE A 380 5.11 -16.31 6.47
C ILE A 380 3.73 -15.62 6.37
N GLY A 381 2.70 -16.32 5.90
CA GLY A 381 1.32 -15.82 5.82
C GLY A 381 1.03 -14.91 4.63
N MET A 382 1.84 -14.98 3.57
CA MET A 382 1.61 -14.29 2.30
C MET A 382 1.09 -15.25 1.23
N ILE A 383 0.41 -14.70 0.24
CA ILE A 383 -0.13 -15.39 -0.93
C ILE A 383 0.86 -15.21 -2.08
N PRO A 384 1.43 -16.30 -2.61
CA PRO A 384 2.18 -16.26 -3.86
C PRO A 384 1.23 -16.10 -5.06
N PRO A 385 1.71 -15.56 -6.19
CA PRO A 385 0.93 -15.59 -7.41
C PRO A 385 0.76 -17.05 -7.87
N PHE A 386 -0.35 -17.34 -8.53
CA PHE A 386 -0.68 -18.67 -9.03
C PHE A 386 -0.03 -18.97 -10.37
N GLU A 387 0.67 -18.01 -10.97
CA GLU A 387 1.24 -18.09 -12.30
C GLU A 387 2.15 -19.32 -12.53
N PRO A 388 1.77 -20.23 -13.44
CA PRO A 388 2.70 -21.04 -14.20
C PRO A 388 3.35 -20.14 -15.27
N GLU A 389 4.66 -20.30 -15.49
CA GLU A 389 5.45 -19.83 -16.65
C GLU A 389 4.75 -18.86 -17.63
N LEU A 390 4.79 -17.55 -17.34
CA LEU A 390 4.85 -16.57 -18.43
C LEU A 390 6.25 -16.63 -19.01
N GLU A 391 6.44 -17.49 -20.02
CA GLU A 391 7.49 -17.31 -21.01
C GLU A 391 7.32 -15.89 -21.57
N ALA A 392 8.31 -15.04 -21.35
CA ALA A 392 8.42 -13.83 -22.12
C ALA A 392 8.91 -14.25 -23.51
N GLU A 393 8.01 -14.23 -24.49
CA GLU A 393 8.42 -14.12 -25.89
C GLU A 393 9.36 -12.91 -26.03
N GLU A 394 10.40 -13.13 -26.84
CA GLU A 394 11.63 -12.34 -27.03
C GLU A 394 11.45 -10.83 -27.28
#